data_AF-A0A6C8MYM5-F1
#
_entry.id   AF-A0A6C8MYM5-F1
#
_cell.length_a   1.000
_cell.length_b   1.000
_cell.length_c   1.000
_cell.angle_alpha   90.00
_cell.angle_beta   90.00
_cell.angle_gamma   90.00
#
_symmetry.space_group_name_H-M   'P 1'
#
loop_
_entity.id
_entity.type
_entity.pdbx_description
1 polymer ?
#
loop_
_entity_poly.entity_id
_entity_poly.type
_entity_poly.pdbx_seq_one_letter_code
_entity_poly.pdbx_strand_id
1 'polypeptide(L)'
;MKKYRDKYLKFRVNLIENKMSIPFIISFKSIVFGLYMLFHPNYLDTKGAYIYVVSYFDDTAVSVAFIIIALAYSLSTFFGKKKFKRASGIAIQTMWAFFFFSFFVREFYGGYPNAGWVLILGTLMLIQFELRTGDYK
;
A
#
# COMPACT_ATOMS: atom_id res chain seq x y z
N MET A 1 32.58 -8.93 9.39
CA MET A 1 31.89 -7.98 8.47
C MET A 1 31.70 -8.50 7.04
N LYS A 2 32.70 -9.09 6.37
CA LYS A 2 32.57 -9.65 4.99
C LYS A 2 31.37 -10.61 4.80
N LYS A 3 31.22 -11.58 5.70
CA LYS A 3 30.14 -12.59 5.66
C LYS A 3 28.72 -11.99 5.68
N TYR A 4 28.51 -10.90 6.41
CA TYR A 4 27.21 -10.20 6.47
C TYR A 4 26.96 -9.37 5.21
N ARG A 5 28.01 -8.73 4.69
CA ARG A 5 27.96 -7.98 3.43
C ARG A 5 27.61 -8.90 2.25
N ASP A 6 28.22 -10.08 2.17
CA ASP A 6 27.98 -11.04 1.08
C ASP A 6 26.56 -11.63 1.17
N LYS A 7 26.06 -11.89 2.39
CA LYS A 7 24.68 -12.35 2.62
C LYS A 7 23.65 -11.29 2.21
N TYR A 8 23.91 -10.02 2.54
CA TYR A 8 23.08 -8.89 2.11
C TYR A 8 23.10 -8.71 0.58
N LEU A 9 24.28 -8.80 -0.05
CA LEU A 9 24.40 -8.69 -1.51
C LEU A 9 23.65 -9.82 -2.22
N LYS A 10 23.75 -11.06 -1.74
CA LYS A 10 23.04 -12.20 -2.30
C LYS A 10 21.52 -12.09 -2.11
N PHE A 11 21.07 -11.62 -0.94
CA PHE A 11 19.67 -11.29 -0.69
C PHE A 11 19.17 -10.20 -1.65
N ARG A 12 19.93 -9.11 -1.80
CA ARG A 12 19.61 -8.00 -2.71
C ARG A 12 19.51 -8.49 -4.16
N VAL A 13 20.43 -9.33 -4.61
CA VAL A 13 20.41 -9.93 -5.96
C VAL A 13 19.16 -10.79 -6.13
N ASN A 14 18.89 -11.74 -5.22
CA ASN A 14 17.69 -12.57 -5.30
C ASN A 14 16.39 -11.76 -5.26
N LEU A 15 16.35 -10.68 -4.49
CA LEU A 15 15.19 -9.79 -4.40
C LEU A 15 15.00 -8.98 -5.69
N ILE A 16 16.10 -8.50 -6.28
CA ILE A 16 16.12 -7.83 -7.59
C ILE A 16 15.76 -8.82 -8.71
N GLU A 17 16.16 -10.08 -8.61
CA GLU A 17 15.80 -11.13 -9.57
C GLU A 17 14.32 -11.49 -9.45
N ASN A 18 13.76 -11.47 -8.24
CA ASN A 18 12.34 -11.74 -7.98
C ASN A 18 11.45 -10.49 -8.16
N LYS A 19 11.61 -9.81 -9.30
CA LYS A 19 10.97 -8.53 -9.71
C LYS A 19 9.45 -8.48 -9.60
N MET A 20 8.80 -9.63 -9.50
CA MET A 20 7.34 -9.77 -9.50
C MET A 20 6.75 -9.93 -8.09
N SER A 21 7.50 -10.53 -7.17
CA SER A 21 7.00 -10.88 -5.83
C SER A 21 6.50 -9.67 -5.03
N ILE A 22 7.32 -8.62 -4.90
CA ILE A 22 6.98 -7.43 -4.13
C ILE A 22 5.78 -6.68 -4.74
N PRO A 23 5.74 -6.41 -6.05
CA PRO A 23 4.56 -5.80 -6.67
C PRO A 23 3.27 -6.60 -6.41
N PHE A 24 3.31 -7.93 -6.53
CA PHE A 24 2.13 -8.76 -6.29
C PHE A 24 1.71 -8.76 -4.82
N ILE A 25 2.64 -8.72 -3.86
CA ILE A 25 2.31 -8.56 -2.44
C ILE A 25 1.60 -7.23 -2.19
N ILE A 26 2.10 -6.14 -2.78
CA ILE A 26 1.50 -4.81 -2.68
C ILE A 26 0.09 -4.79 -3.28
N SER A 27 -0.06 -5.32 -4.51
CA SER A 27 -1.36 -5.44 -5.18
C SER A 27 -2.34 -6.29 -4.37
N PHE A 28 -1.91 -7.46 -3.91
CA PHE A 28 -2.74 -8.37 -3.15
C PHE A 28 -3.25 -7.73 -1.85
N LYS A 29 -2.36 -7.15 -1.05
CA LYS A 29 -2.75 -6.42 0.18
C LYS A 29 -3.74 -5.31 -0.12
N SER A 30 -3.52 -4.57 -1.20
CA SER A 30 -4.38 -3.45 -1.59
C SER A 30 -5.77 -3.92 -2.05
N ILE A 31 -5.84 -5.02 -2.81
CA ILE A 31 -7.11 -5.65 -3.22
C ILE A 31 -7.86 -6.18 -1.99
N VAL A 32 -7.19 -6.90 -1.10
CA VAL A 32 -7.80 -7.44 0.12
C VAL A 32 -8.33 -6.32 1.01
N PHE A 33 -7.58 -5.22 1.14
CA PHE A 33 -8.04 -4.05 1.89
C PHE A 33 -9.25 -3.38 1.25
N GLY A 34 -9.24 -3.22 -0.08
CA GLY A 34 -10.39 -2.72 -0.83
C GLY A 34 -11.63 -3.61 -0.64
N LEU A 35 -11.50 -4.92 -0.83
CA LEU A 35 -12.59 -5.88 -0.62
C LEU A 35 -13.11 -5.84 0.82
N TYR A 36 -12.21 -5.74 1.80
CA TYR A 36 -12.59 -5.61 3.20
C TYR A 36 -13.50 -4.39 3.42
N MET A 37 -13.16 -3.22 2.87
CA MET A 37 -14.01 -2.03 2.95
C MET A 37 -15.36 -2.21 2.24
N LEU A 38 -15.40 -2.94 1.12
CA LEU A 38 -16.65 -3.23 0.39
C LEU A 38 -17.62 -4.07 1.22
N PHE A 39 -17.11 -5.07 1.94
CA PHE A 39 -17.92 -5.96 2.79
C PHE A 39 -18.20 -5.39 4.19
N HIS A 40 -17.55 -4.29 4.56
CA HIS A 40 -17.77 -3.59 5.84
C HIS A 40 -18.21 -2.16 5.56
N PRO A 41 -19.45 -1.95 5.06
CA PRO A 41 -19.98 -0.62 4.81
C PRO A 41 -20.01 0.19 6.11
N ASN A 42 -19.80 1.51 6.00
CA ASN A 42 -19.56 2.40 7.12
C ASN A 42 -18.26 2.11 7.85
N TYR A 43 -17.28 1.38 7.31
CA TYR A 43 -16.00 1.20 8.00
C TYR A 43 -15.30 2.54 8.26
N LEU A 44 -15.41 3.48 7.31
CA LEU A 44 -14.94 4.86 7.47
C LEU A 44 -15.83 5.70 8.41
N ASP A 45 -17.09 5.32 8.64
CA ASP A 45 -18.02 6.10 9.47
C ASP A 45 -18.18 5.55 10.89
N THR A 46 -18.43 4.24 11.05
CA THR A 46 -18.63 3.53 12.34
C THR A 46 -17.45 3.63 13.28
N LYS A 47 -16.26 3.94 12.78
CA LYS A 47 -15.10 4.13 13.64
C LYS A 47 -14.94 5.56 14.16
N GLY A 48 -15.80 6.52 13.82
CA GLY A 48 -15.63 7.94 14.22
C GLY A 48 -14.23 8.49 13.88
N ALA A 49 -13.53 7.81 12.97
CA ALA A 49 -12.07 7.74 12.92
C ALA A 49 -11.44 8.55 11.80
N TYR A 50 -12.28 9.02 10.89
CA TYR A 50 -11.86 9.52 9.60
C TYR A 50 -12.38 10.94 9.32
N ILE A 51 -12.99 11.56 10.35
CA ILE A 51 -13.76 12.82 10.31
C ILE A 51 -13.04 13.96 9.59
N TYR A 52 -11.70 13.97 9.58
CA TYR A 52 -10.93 15.08 9.02
C TYR A 52 -10.43 14.87 7.58
N VAL A 53 -10.34 13.64 7.07
CA VAL A 53 -9.71 13.39 5.75
C VAL A 53 -10.45 12.36 4.90
N VAL A 54 -11.00 11.29 5.48
CA VAL A 54 -11.60 10.18 4.71
C VAL A 54 -13.12 10.07 4.89
N SER A 55 -13.73 10.73 5.89
CA SER A 55 -15.20 10.73 6.03
C SER A 55 -15.92 11.51 4.92
N TYR A 56 -15.19 12.28 4.10
CA TYR A 56 -15.74 12.93 2.90
C TYR A 56 -15.79 11.98 1.69
N PHE A 57 -15.20 10.78 1.79
CA PHE A 57 -15.17 9.83 0.71
C PHE A 57 -16.10 8.65 1.01
N ASP A 58 -16.94 8.31 0.03
CA ASP A 58 -17.78 7.12 0.05
C ASP A 58 -16.91 5.85 0.17
N ASP A 59 -17.15 5.03 1.19
CA ASP A 59 -16.51 3.72 1.42
C ASP A 59 -16.42 2.89 0.13
N THR A 60 -17.51 2.88 -0.63
CA THR A 60 -17.65 2.12 -1.88
C THR A 60 -16.71 2.67 -2.94
N ALA A 61 -16.69 3.99 -3.11
CA ALA A 61 -15.83 4.65 -4.08
C ALA A 61 -14.34 4.45 -3.78
N VAL A 62 -13.96 4.58 -2.50
CA VAL A 62 -12.56 4.36 -2.07
C VAL A 62 -12.16 2.90 -2.23
N SER A 63 -13.03 1.96 -1.85
CA SER A 63 -12.83 0.53 -2.05
C SER A 63 -12.60 0.18 -3.51
N VAL A 64 -13.50 0.61 -4.39
CA VAL A 64 -13.42 0.36 -5.83
C VAL A 64 -12.15 0.98 -6.41
N ALA A 65 -11.80 2.20 -6.04
CA ALA A 65 -10.56 2.84 -6.45
C ALA A 65 -9.33 2.01 -6.03
N PHE A 66 -9.32 1.51 -4.79
CA PHE A 66 -8.24 0.68 -4.25
C PHE A 66 -8.05 -0.60 -5.08
N ILE A 67 -9.15 -1.28 -5.38
CA ILE A 67 -9.16 -2.52 -6.16
C ILE A 67 -8.69 -2.25 -7.60
N ILE A 68 -9.27 -1.25 -8.26
CA ILE A 68 -8.94 -0.92 -9.66
C ILE A 68 -7.46 -0.55 -9.80
N ILE A 69 -6.95 0.32 -8.94
CA ILE A 69 -5.55 0.75 -9.00
C ILE A 69 -4.61 -0.42 -8.69
N ALA A 70 -4.95 -1.26 -7.71
CA ALA A 70 -4.16 -2.45 -7.37
C ALA A 70 -4.14 -3.50 -8.48
N LEU A 71 -5.26 -3.68 -9.19
CA LEU A 71 -5.34 -4.52 -10.39
C LEU A 71 -4.53 -3.92 -11.53
N ALA A 72 -4.62 -2.61 -11.77
CA ALA A 72 -3.81 -1.91 -12.76
C ALA A 72 -2.31 -2.06 -12.48
N TYR A 73 -1.90 -1.99 -11.21
CA TYR A 73 -0.52 -2.23 -10.78
C TYR A 73 -0.05 -3.68 -11.01
N SER A 74 -0.92 -4.65 -10.71
CA SER A 74 -0.68 -6.08 -10.94
C SER A 74 -0.52 -6.37 -12.43
N LEU A 75 -1.48 -5.93 -13.25
CA LEU A 75 -1.48 -6.13 -14.70
C LEU A 75 -0.29 -5.43 -15.37
N SER A 76 0.01 -4.20 -14.97
CA SER A 76 1.18 -3.48 -15.51
C SER A 76 2.51 -4.10 -15.13
N THR A 77 2.58 -4.75 -13.97
CA THR A 77 3.73 -5.59 -13.58
C THR A 77 3.81 -6.82 -14.48
N PHE A 78 2.70 -7.51 -14.69
CA PHE A 78 2.64 -8.72 -15.52
C PHE A 78 3.00 -8.45 -16.99
N PHE A 79 2.47 -7.36 -17.57
CA PHE A 79 2.73 -6.96 -18.96
C PHE A 79 4.00 -6.11 -19.15
N GLY A 80 4.79 -5.89 -18.10
CA GLY A 80 6.04 -5.12 -18.18
C GLY A 80 5.87 -3.64 -18.57
N LYS A 81 4.68 -3.06 -18.37
CA LYS A 81 4.37 -1.67 -18.73
C LYS A 81 4.93 -0.70 -17.68
N LYS A 82 6.24 -0.47 -17.68
CA LYS A 82 6.99 0.25 -16.63
C LYS A 82 6.42 1.62 -16.24
N LYS A 83 6.03 2.45 -17.20
CA LYS A 83 5.42 3.79 -16.93
C LYS A 83 4.09 3.66 -16.18
N PHE A 84 3.22 2.75 -16.63
CA PHE A 84 1.92 2.53 -16.03
C PHE A 84 2.03 1.84 -14.67
N LYS A 85 2.99 0.91 -14.52
CA LYS A 85 3.37 0.33 -13.22
C LYS A 85 3.80 1.41 -12.23
N ARG A 86 4.64 2.36 -12.65
CA ARG A 86 5.07 3.45 -11.77
C ARG A 86 3.91 4.35 -11.36
N ALA A 87 3.07 4.75 -12.32
CA ALA A 87 1.93 5.62 -12.06
C ALA A 87 0.92 4.97 -11.09
N SER A 88 0.56 3.71 -11.33
CA SER A 88 -0.33 2.96 -10.44
C SER A 88 0.30 2.70 -9.07
N GLY A 89 1.61 2.42 -9.00
CA GLY A 89 2.32 2.29 -7.72
C GLY A 89 2.33 3.58 -6.89
N ILE A 90 2.53 4.74 -7.53
CA ILE A 90 2.41 6.06 -6.87
C ILE A 90 0.97 6.29 -6.38
N ALA A 91 -0.04 5.94 -7.19
CA ALA A 91 -1.43 6.05 -6.77
C ALA A 91 -1.76 5.18 -5.54
N ILE A 92 -1.29 3.91 -5.51
CA ILE A 92 -1.40 3.03 -4.34
C ILE A 92 -0.73 3.67 -3.12
N GLN A 93 0.48 4.21 -3.28
CA GLN A 93 1.19 4.89 -2.20
C GLN A 93 0.40 6.06 -1.63
N THR A 94 -0.17 6.90 -2.50
CA THR A 94 -0.98 8.05 -2.10
C THR A 94 -2.21 7.62 -1.32
N MET A 95 -2.92 6.59 -1.78
CA MET A 95 -4.08 6.06 -1.05
C MET A 95 -3.68 5.55 0.34
N TRP A 96 -2.66 4.69 0.43
CA TRP A 96 -2.17 4.21 1.72
C TRP A 96 -1.66 5.34 2.63
N ALA A 97 -1.11 6.43 2.06
CA ALA A 97 -0.68 7.58 2.83
C ALA A 97 -1.87 8.31 3.47
N PHE A 98 -2.96 8.51 2.74
CA PHE A 98 -4.20 9.06 3.32
C PHE A 98 -4.68 8.22 4.51
N PHE A 99 -4.77 6.90 4.34
CA PHE A 99 -5.11 6.00 5.42
C PHE A 99 -4.11 6.07 6.58
N PHE A 100 -2.81 6.09 6.31
CA PHE A 100 -1.80 6.25 7.37
C PHE A 100 -2.05 7.50 8.21
N PHE A 101 -2.21 8.66 7.55
CA PHE A 101 -2.44 9.93 8.24
C PHE A 101 -3.73 9.89 9.06
N SER A 102 -4.82 9.33 8.54
CA SER A 102 -6.06 9.22 9.28
C SER A 102 -5.93 8.35 10.53
N PHE A 103 -5.27 7.19 10.41
CA PHE A 103 -5.06 6.29 11.54
C PHE A 103 -4.08 6.87 12.56
N PHE A 104 -3.04 7.56 12.09
CA PHE A 104 -2.03 8.20 12.95
C PHE A 104 -2.62 9.38 13.72
N VAL A 105 -3.32 10.31 13.05
CA VAL A 105 -3.98 11.45 13.72
C VAL A 105 -4.96 10.97 14.78
N ARG A 106 -5.71 9.88 14.52
CA ARG A 106 -6.62 9.32 15.51
C ARG A 106 -5.93 8.83 16.77
N GLU A 107 -4.81 8.12 16.64
CA GLU A 107 -4.04 7.64 17.80
C GLU A 107 -3.65 8.80 18.72
N PHE A 108 -3.16 9.89 18.11
CA PHE A 108 -2.62 11.04 18.85
C PHE A 108 -3.68 12.02 19.37
N TYR A 109 -4.77 12.24 18.64
CA TYR A 109 -5.77 13.26 18.97
C TYR A 109 -7.13 12.69 19.38
N GLY A 110 -7.46 11.47 18.97
CA GLY A 110 -8.77 10.85 19.21
C GLY A 110 -8.84 9.96 20.45
N GLY A 111 -7.71 9.69 21.12
CA GLY A 111 -7.67 8.90 22.36
C GLY A 111 -8.06 7.42 22.22
N TYR A 112 -8.15 6.91 21.00
CA TYR A 112 -8.48 5.51 20.72
C TYR A 112 -7.22 4.74 20.29
N PRO A 113 -6.70 3.82 21.13
CA PRO A 113 -5.55 3.02 20.79
C PRO A 113 -5.83 2.15 19.56
N ASN A 114 -4.99 2.28 18.55
CA ASN A 114 -5.12 1.65 17.25
C ASN A 114 -3.73 1.38 16.70
N ALA A 115 -3.36 0.10 16.57
CA ALA A 115 -2.07 -0.31 15.99
C ALA A 115 -2.07 -0.37 14.44
N GLY A 116 -3.19 -0.02 13.80
CA GLY A 116 -3.37 -0.08 12.36
C GLY A 116 -2.43 0.86 11.60
N TRP A 117 -2.07 2.02 12.16
CA TRP A 117 -1.10 2.93 11.54
C TRP A 117 0.29 2.29 11.39
N VAL A 118 0.70 1.39 12.29
CA VAL A 118 1.99 0.68 12.21
C VAL A 118 2.00 -0.28 11.02
N LEU A 119 0.90 -1.01 10.81
CA LEU A 119 0.76 -1.92 9.67
C LEU A 119 0.73 -1.17 8.33
N ILE A 120 0.07 -0.01 8.31
CA ILE A 120 0.04 0.86 7.14
C ILE A 120 1.44 1.44 6.87
N LEU A 121 2.16 1.86 7.91
CA LEU A 121 3.54 2.37 7.79
C LEU A 121 4.46 1.32 7.16
N GLY A 122 4.40 0.06 7.61
CA GLY A 122 5.16 -1.02 7.00
C GLY A 122 4.80 -1.26 5.53
N THR A 123 3.52 -1.09 5.17
CA THR A 123 3.06 -1.18 3.78
C THR A 123 3.57 0.00 2.94
N LEU A 124 3.56 1.22 3.47
CA LEU A 124 4.13 2.40 2.82
C LEU A 124 5.64 2.27 2.60
N MET A 125 6.38 1.75 3.58
CA MET A 125 7.81 1.49 3.45
C MET A 125 8.09 0.45 2.34
N LEU A 126 7.27 -0.60 2.25
CA LEU A 126 7.38 -1.61 1.20
C LEU A 126 7.11 -1.02 -0.21
N ILE A 127 6.06 -0.19 -0.33
CA ILE A 127 5.74 0.49 -1.60
C ILE A 127 6.86 1.46 -1.99
N GLN A 128 7.37 2.24 -1.04
CA GLN A 128 8.46 3.19 -1.28
C GLN A 128 9.76 2.47 -1.65
N PHE A 129 10.04 1.32 -1.03
CA PHE A 129 11.15 0.46 -1.41
C PHE A 129 11.00 0.01 -2.86
N GLU A 130 9.85 -0.58 -3.21
CA GLU A 130 9.58 -1.04 -4.57
C GLU A 130 9.72 0.10 -5.58
N LEU A 131 9.07 1.26 -5.38
CA LEU A 131 9.15 2.40 -6.30
C LEU A 131 10.57 2.95 -6.51
N ARG A 132 11.49 2.74 -5.55
CA ARG A 132 12.89 3.19 -5.64
C ARG A 132 13.82 2.13 -6.26
N THR A 133 13.59 0.86 -5.97
CA THR A 133 14.51 -0.23 -6.36
C THR A 133 13.99 -1.10 -7.50
N GLY A 134 12.68 -1.02 -7.78
CA GLY A 134 12.01 -1.81 -8.80
C GLY A 134 12.37 -1.39 -10.22
N ASP A 135 11.94 -2.22 -11.17
CA ASP A 135 12.24 -2.06 -12.59
C ASP A 135 11.26 -1.07 -13.24
N TYR A 136 11.64 0.22 -13.24
CA TYR A 136 10.85 1.32 -13.81
C TYR A 136 11.58 2.13 -14.89
N LYS A 137 12.81 1.75 -15.26
CA LYS A 137 13.61 2.41 -16.30
C LYS A 137 13.39 1.78 -17.67
#